data_AF-A0A7J3J5L0-F1
#
_entry.id   AF-A0A7J3J5L0-F1
#
_cell.length_a   1.000
_cell.length_b   1.000
_cell.length_c   1.000
_cell.angle_alpha   90.00
_cell.angle_beta   90.00
_cell.angle_gamma   90.00
#
_symmetry.space_group_name_H-M   'P 1'
#
loop_
_entity.id
_entity.type
_entity.pdbx_description
1 polymer ?
#
loop_
_entity_poly.entity_id
_entity_poly.type
_entity_poly.pdbx_seq_one_letter_code
_entity_poly.pdbx_strand_id
1 'polypeptide(L)'
;MKTVRLEDIAKDFNLPYEAVLSEMAELLKEYQSRKRGKYLLFRESHGLIFIIDDADVQFIIDGVGKLSFIDLVNRFQLKSSPEMVGWILNELYDRRIIDEEAFKYYTEVKEKPSIKVWIEPTEVK
;
A
#
# COMPACT_ATOMS: atom_id res chain seq x y z
N MET A 1 -8.45 -4.61 -0.70
CA MET A 1 -7.57 -3.76 0.13
C MET A 1 -8.38 -2.64 0.75
N LYS A 2 -8.13 -2.33 2.02
CA LYS A 2 -8.68 -1.16 2.70
C LYS A 2 -7.54 -0.28 3.21
N THR A 3 -7.70 1.03 3.09
CA THR A 3 -6.77 2.03 3.64
C THR A 3 -7.45 2.76 4.80
N VAL A 4 -6.71 2.99 5.88
CA VAL A 4 -7.18 3.73 7.06
C VAL A 4 -6.19 4.86 7.33
N ARG A 5 -6.71 6.08 7.54
CA ARG A 5 -5.92 7.24 7.95
C ARG A 5 -5.96 7.37 9.47
N LEU A 6 -4.81 7.58 10.10
CA LEU A 6 -4.75 7.81 11.54
C LEU A 6 -5.43 9.11 11.97
N GLU A 7 -5.47 10.11 11.09
CA GLU A 7 -6.20 11.36 11.31
C GLU A 7 -7.71 11.10 11.52
N ASP A 8 -8.30 10.18 10.76
CA ASP A 8 -9.72 9.83 10.90
C ASP A 8 -9.96 9.16 12.26
N ILE A 9 -9.07 8.28 12.70
CA ILE A 9 -9.12 7.65 14.03
C ILE A 9 -8.97 8.72 15.12
N ALA A 10 -7.96 9.58 15.03
CA ALA A 10 -7.73 10.64 16.00
C ALA A 10 -8.96 11.54 16.16
N LYS A 11 -9.62 11.86 15.05
CA LYS A 11 -10.87 12.63 15.04
C LYS A 11 -12.04 11.88 15.67
N ASP A 12 -12.26 10.63 15.28
CA ASP A 12 -13.38 9.82 15.76
C ASP A 12 -13.31 9.57 17.28
N PHE A 13 -12.10 9.42 17.82
CA PHE A 13 -11.86 9.19 19.24
C PHE A 13 -11.54 10.47 20.03
N ASN A 14 -11.50 11.63 19.37
CA ASN A 14 -11.09 12.91 19.97
C ASN A 14 -9.75 12.82 20.72
N LEU A 15 -8.75 12.22 20.08
CA LEU A 15 -7.40 12.02 20.60
C LEU A 15 -6.38 12.85 19.81
N PRO A 16 -5.26 13.26 20.42
CA PRO A 16 -4.14 13.83 19.69
C PRO A 16 -3.58 12.84 18.65
N TYR A 17 -3.24 13.34 17.46
CA TYR A 17 -2.69 12.51 16.38
C TYR A 17 -1.44 11.74 16.81
N GLU A 18 -0.55 12.40 17.55
CA GLU A 18 0.69 11.83 18.07
C GLU A 18 0.45 10.67 19.04
N ALA A 19 -0.61 10.76 19.85
CA ALA A 19 -1.01 9.68 20.75
C ALA A 19 -1.49 8.46 19.95
N VAL A 20 -2.36 8.67 18.96
CA VAL A 20 -2.83 7.60 18.06
C VAL A 20 -1.68 6.98 17.28
N LEU A 21 -0.74 7.78 16.79
CA LEU A 21 0.44 7.32 16.06
C LEU A 21 1.28 6.34 16.91
N SER A 22 1.58 6.74 18.15
CA SER A 22 2.38 5.93 19.07
C SER A 22 1.66 4.61 19.41
N GLU A 23 0.38 4.68 19.78
CA GLU A 23 -0.40 3.50 20.17
C GLU A 23 -0.60 2.52 19.00
N MET A 24 -0.86 3.05 17.79
CA MET A 24 -1.05 2.19 16.62
C MET A 24 0.23 1.47 16.22
N ALA A 25 1.40 2.10 16.34
CA ALA A 25 2.68 1.46 16.05
C ALA A 25 2.92 0.22 16.93
N GLU A 26 2.57 0.30 18.21
CA GLU A 26 2.69 -0.82 19.16
C GLU A 26 1.65 -1.91 18.87
N LEU A 27 0.38 -1.53 18.72
CA LEU A 27 -0.71 -2.47 18.47
C LEU A 27 -0.53 -3.26 17.16
N LEU A 28 0.01 -2.61 16.13
CA LEU A 28 0.27 -3.26 14.85
C LEU A 28 1.37 -4.33 14.94
N LYS A 29 2.41 -4.11 15.76
CA LYS A 29 3.45 -5.12 16.02
C LYS A 29 2.85 -6.34 16.71
N GLU A 30 1.97 -6.14 17.69
CA GLU A 30 1.30 -7.24 18.38
C GLU A 30 0.35 -8.02 17.45
N TYR A 31 -0.41 -7.31 16.62
CA TYR A 31 -1.46 -7.90 15.78
C TYR A 31 -0.91 -8.81 14.67
N GLN A 32 0.27 -8.48 14.13
CA GLN A 32 0.94 -9.27 13.10
C GLN A 32 1.23 -10.71 13.55
N SER A 33 1.32 -10.97 14.87
CA SER A 33 1.55 -12.31 15.40
C SER A 33 0.31 -13.20 15.47
N ARG A 34 -0.91 -12.64 15.35
CA ARG A 34 -2.15 -13.31 15.77
C ARG A 34 -3.17 -13.64 14.68
N LYS A 35 -3.14 -12.98 13.51
CA LYS A 35 -4.15 -13.18 12.46
C LYS A 35 -3.60 -13.82 11.19
N ARG A 36 -4.17 -14.96 10.81
CA ARG A 36 -4.05 -15.52 9.47
C ARG A 36 -4.96 -14.74 8.50
N GLY A 37 -4.46 -14.52 7.28
CA GLY A 37 -5.24 -14.02 6.14
C GLY A 37 -5.47 -12.51 6.04
N LYS A 38 -4.85 -11.71 6.92
CA LYS A 38 -4.81 -10.25 6.81
C LYS A 38 -3.44 -9.72 7.21
N TYR A 39 -2.88 -8.89 6.36
CA TYR A 39 -1.57 -8.26 6.51
C TYR A 39 -1.76 -6.76 6.73
N LEU A 40 -1.20 -6.25 7.82
CA LEU A 40 -1.26 -4.84 8.17
C LEU A 40 0.09 -4.19 7.85
N LEU A 41 0.09 -3.28 6.88
CA LEU A 41 1.26 -2.49 6.51
C LEU A 41 1.05 -1.07 6.98
N PHE A 42 2.00 -0.53 7.73
CA PHE A 42 1.89 0.79 8.33
C PHE A 42 2.94 1.73 7.78
N ARG A 43 2.49 2.82 7.18
CA ARG A 43 3.34 3.89 6.65
C ARG A 43 3.28 5.08 7.59
N GLU A 44 4.14 5.06 8.61
CA GLU A 44 4.17 6.08 9.69
C GLU A 44 4.27 7.51 9.14
N SER A 45 5.15 7.72 8.15
CA SER A 45 5.39 9.04 7.53
C SER A 45 4.17 9.65 6.84
N HIS A 46 3.13 8.85 6.59
CA HIS A 46 1.89 9.30 5.96
C HIS A 46 0.67 9.09 6.88
N GLY A 47 0.85 8.52 8.07
CA GLY A 47 -0.26 8.16 8.95
C GLY A 47 -1.25 7.18 8.30
N LEU A 48 -0.77 6.24 7.47
CA LEU A 48 -1.62 5.31 6.72
C LEU A 48 -1.42 3.86 7.15
N ILE A 49 -2.53 3.17 7.38
CA ILE A 49 -2.56 1.71 7.56
C ILE A 49 -3.23 1.08 6.34
N PHE A 50 -2.52 0.20 5.66
CA PHE A 50 -3.05 -0.64 4.61
C PHE A 50 -3.39 -2.03 5.17
N ILE A 51 -4.63 -2.44 4.94
CA ILE A 51 -5.15 -3.76 5.28
C ILE A 51 -5.23 -4.55 3.98
N ILE A 52 -4.32 -5.50 3.82
CA ILE A 52 -4.21 -6.38 2.67
C ILE A 52 -4.74 -7.76 3.09
N ASP A 53 -5.67 -8.31 2.33
CA ASP A 53 -6.18 -9.67 2.57
C ASP A 53 -5.60 -10.67 1.56
N ASP A 54 -5.88 -11.96 1.78
CA ASP A 54 -5.42 -13.02 0.89
C ASP A 54 -5.89 -12.84 -0.55
N ALA A 55 -7.06 -12.23 -0.79
CA ALA A 55 -7.55 -12.00 -2.14
C ALA A 55 -6.75 -10.90 -2.86
N ASP A 56 -6.30 -9.87 -2.13
CA ASP A 56 -5.38 -8.88 -2.67
C ASP A 56 -4.00 -9.48 -2.96
N VAL A 57 -3.48 -10.36 -2.09
CA VAL A 57 -2.21 -11.07 -2.32
C VAL A 57 -2.32 -11.99 -3.53
N GLN A 58 -3.40 -12.78 -3.61
CA GLN A 58 -3.63 -13.69 -4.73
C GLN A 58 -3.78 -12.92 -6.05
N PHE A 59 -4.41 -11.74 -6.03
CA PHE A 59 -4.51 -10.88 -7.21
C PHE A 59 -3.14 -10.44 -7.74
N ILE A 60 -2.18 -10.15 -6.85
CA ILE A 60 -0.79 -9.84 -7.23
C ILE A 60 -0.15 -11.08 -7.86
N ILE A 61 -0.22 -12.23 -7.19
CA ILE A 61 0.47 -13.46 -7.63
C ILE A 61 -0.11 -13.98 -8.96
N ASP A 62 -1.43 -14.11 -9.07
CA ASP A 62 -2.09 -14.62 -10.28
C ASP A 62 -1.99 -13.66 -11.48
N GLY A 63 -1.71 -12.39 -11.18
CA GLY A 63 -1.53 -11.32 -12.14
C GLY A 63 -0.17 -11.32 -12.83
N VAL A 64 0.80 -12.12 -12.39
CA VAL A 64 2.13 -12.19 -13.02
C VAL A 64 1.98 -12.59 -14.49
N GLY A 65 2.60 -11.81 -15.38
CA GLY A 65 2.49 -11.97 -16.83
C GLY A 65 1.15 -11.54 -17.46
N LYS A 66 0.16 -11.11 -16.67
CA LYS A 66 -1.20 -10.77 -17.14
C LYS A 66 -1.62 -9.34 -16.82
N LEU A 67 -1.21 -8.83 -15.65
CA LEU A 67 -1.59 -7.53 -15.12
C LEU A 67 -0.37 -6.62 -15.10
N SER A 68 -0.55 -5.36 -15.46
CA SER A 68 0.49 -4.35 -15.37
C SER A 68 0.57 -3.72 -13.97
N PHE A 69 1.63 -2.97 -13.69
CA PHE A 69 1.72 -2.18 -12.45
C PHE A 69 0.56 -1.18 -12.31
N ILE A 70 0.08 -0.60 -13.43
CA ILE A 70 -1.04 0.35 -13.38
C ILE A 70 -2.36 -0.35 -12.99
N ASP A 71 -2.51 -1.63 -13.31
CA ASP A 71 -3.66 -2.42 -12.86
C ASP A 71 -3.64 -2.61 -11.33
N LEU A 72 -2.45 -2.76 -10.72
CA LEU A 72 -2.31 -2.78 -9.26
C LEU A 72 -2.69 -1.42 -8.66
N VAL A 73 -2.18 -0.32 -9.22
CA VAL A 73 -2.54 1.05 -8.81
C VAL A 73 -4.05 1.28 -8.84
N ASN A 74 -4.70 0.83 -9.91
CA ASN A 74 -6.15 0.93 -10.06
C ASN A 74 -6.89 0.05 -9.04
N ARG A 75 -6.46 -1.22 -8.89
CA ARG A 75 -7.05 -2.19 -7.95
C ARG A 75 -6.97 -1.71 -6.51
N PHE A 76 -5.85 -1.08 -6.14
CA PHE A 76 -5.59 -0.54 -4.82
C PHE A 76 -6.13 0.88 -4.63
N GLN A 77 -6.70 1.47 -5.67
CA GLN A 77 -7.26 2.84 -5.66
C GLN A 77 -6.22 3.91 -5.29
N LEU A 78 -4.95 3.68 -5.63
CA LEU A 78 -3.82 4.55 -5.32
C LEU A 78 -3.40 5.40 -6.52
N LYS A 79 -4.37 5.84 -7.34
CA LYS A 79 -4.11 6.59 -8.59
C LYS A 79 -3.30 7.86 -8.35
N SER A 80 -3.54 8.56 -7.25
CA SER A 80 -2.83 9.79 -6.86
C SER A 80 -1.49 9.53 -6.19
N SER A 81 -1.16 8.27 -5.88
CA SER A 81 0.05 7.88 -5.15
C SER A 81 0.61 6.54 -5.64
N PRO A 82 0.99 6.38 -6.93
CA PRO A 82 1.48 5.11 -7.46
C PRO A 82 2.73 4.56 -6.73
N GLU A 83 3.55 5.45 -6.17
CA GLU A 83 4.71 5.11 -5.33
C GLU A 83 4.33 4.30 -4.09
N MET A 84 3.10 4.48 -3.56
CA MET A 84 2.61 3.67 -2.43
C MET A 84 2.41 2.22 -2.82
N VAL A 85 2.06 1.91 -4.08
CA VAL A 85 1.99 0.53 -4.57
C VAL A 85 3.37 -0.12 -4.56
N GLY A 86 4.40 0.60 -5.00
CA GLY A 86 5.78 0.12 -4.94
C GLY A 86 6.24 -0.14 -3.51
N TRP A 87 5.89 0.75 -2.57
CA TRP A 87 6.17 0.53 -1.15
C TRP A 87 5.43 -0.69 -0.59
N ILE A 88 4.14 -0.87 -0.92
CA ILE A 88 3.36 -2.06 -0.53
C ILE A 88 4.03 -3.33 -1.04
N LEU A 89 4.47 -3.37 -2.30
CA LEU A 89 5.13 -4.54 -2.87
C LEU A 89 6.45 -4.88 -2.14
N ASN A 90 7.26 -3.87 -1.79
CA ASN A 90 8.46 -4.08 -0.99
C ASN A 90 8.12 -4.68 0.39
N GLU A 91 7.16 -4.12 1.10
CA GLU A 91 6.74 -4.63 2.41
C GLU A 91 6.22 -6.06 2.34
N LEU A 92 5.44 -6.40 1.30
CA LEU A 92 4.95 -7.76 1.11
C LEU A 92 6.09 -8.74 0.81
N TYR A 93 7.08 -8.32 0.02
CA TYR A 93 8.24 -9.13 -0.30
C TYR A 93 9.16 -9.34 0.92
N ASP A 94 9.48 -8.28 1.66
CA ASP A 94 10.32 -8.34 2.87
C ASP A 94 9.73 -9.28 3.93
N ARG A 95 8.39 -9.33 4.00
CA ARG A 95 7.64 -10.23 4.88
C ARG A 95 7.41 -11.62 4.29
N ARG A 96 7.95 -11.91 3.11
CA ARG A 96 7.82 -13.18 2.37
C ARG A 96 6.36 -13.58 2.10
N ILE A 97 5.50 -12.59 1.88
CA ILE A 97 4.08 -12.80 1.54
C ILE A 97 3.90 -13.03 0.04
N ILE A 98 4.67 -12.30 -0.77
CA ILE A 98 4.81 -12.56 -2.21
C ILE A 98 6.23 -13.06 -2.49
N ASP A 99 6.39 -13.81 -3.59
CA ASP A 99 7.69 -14.33 -4.00
C ASP A 99 8.50 -13.33 -4.83
N GLU A 100 9.76 -13.68 -5.09
CA GLU A 100 10.69 -12.86 -5.87
C GLU A 100 10.22 -12.68 -7.33
N GLU A 101 9.54 -13.67 -7.91
CA GLU A 101 9.02 -13.60 -9.28
C GLU A 101 7.95 -12.51 -9.40
N ALA A 102 6.93 -12.54 -8.54
CA ALA A 102 5.89 -11.53 -8.50
C ALA A 102 6.49 -10.15 -8.19
N PHE A 103 7.39 -10.06 -7.21
CA PHE A 103 8.04 -8.81 -6.85
C PHE A 103 8.80 -8.19 -8.03
N LYS A 104 9.66 -8.96 -8.71
CA LYS A 104 10.44 -8.47 -9.86
C LYS A 104 9.56 -8.10 -11.04
N TYR A 105 8.54 -8.91 -11.33
CA TYR A 105 7.62 -8.63 -12.43
C TYR A 105 6.99 -7.24 -12.31
N TYR A 106 6.57 -6.83 -11.11
CA TYR A 106 5.95 -5.52 -10.92
C TYR A 106 6.93 -4.36 -10.72
N THR A 107 8.17 -4.62 -10.29
CA THR A 107 9.13 -3.56 -9.92
C THR A 107 10.25 -3.33 -10.95
N GLU A 108 10.61 -4.35 -11.72
CA GLU A 108 11.78 -4.34 -12.64
C GLU A 108 11.40 -4.28 -14.13
N VAL A 109 10.13 -4.42 -14.51
CA VAL A 109 9.72 -4.31 -15.91
C VAL A 109 9.96 -2.87 -16.41
N LYS A 110 10.84 -2.76 -17.42
CA LYS A 110 11.36 -1.50 -18.00
C LYS A 110 10.30 -0.65 -18.70
N GLU A 111 9.12 -1.19 -18.96
CA GLU A 111 7.93 -0.42 -19.36
C GLU A 111 7.21 0.13 -18.13
N LYS A 112 7.92 0.89 -17.30
CA LYS A 112 7.22 1.87 -16.47
C LYS A 112 6.54 2.80 -17.48
N PRO A 113 5.21 3.04 -17.44
CA PRO A 113 4.68 4.19 -18.15
C PRO A 113 5.53 5.37 -17.70
N SER A 114 6.26 5.96 -18.64
CA SER A 114 7.19 7.04 -18.34
C SER A 114 6.44 8.04 -17.49
N ILE A 115 6.92 8.31 -16.28
CA ILE A 115 6.50 9.43 -15.45
C ILE A 115 6.94 10.70 -16.20
N LYS A 116 6.24 10.98 -17.30
CA LYS A 116 6.33 12.15 -18.17
C LYS A 116 4.95 12.70 -18.48
N VAL A 117 3.90 12.19 -17.83
CA VAL A 117 2.53 12.74 -17.87
C VAL A 117 1.99 12.84 -16.43
N TRP A 118 2.70 13.57 -15.55
CA TRP A 118 2.17 13.90 -14.20
C TRP A 118 2.50 15.34 -13.78
N ILE A 119 2.78 16.23 -14.73
CA ILE A 119 2.70 17.67 -14.57
C ILE A 119 2.24 18.25 -15.90
N GLU A 120 0.94 18.40 -16.10
CA GLU A 120 0.50 19.59 -16.81
C GLU A 120 -0.01 20.54 -15.71
N PRO A 121 0.64 21.71 -15.52
CA PRO A 121 0.01 22.74 -14.73
C PRO A 121 -1.27 23.10 -15.47
N THR A 122 -2.41 22.99 -14.80
CA THR A 122 -3.62 23.65 -15.30
C THR A 122 -3.40 25.14 -15.12
N GLU A 123 -2.63 25.75 -16.00
CA GLU A 123 -2.82 27.15 -16.30
C GLU A 123 -4.09 27.29 -17.15
N VAL A 124 -4.69 28.48 -17.03
CA VAL A 124 -5.74 29.08 -17.87
C VAL A 124 -7.17 28.85 -17.31
N LYS A 125 -7.86 29.83 -16.72
CA LYS A 125 -7.79 31.31 -16.79
C LYS A 125 -7.94 31.99 -15.44
#